data_AF-A0A7S4SI48-F1
#
_entry.id   AF-A0A7S4SI48-F1
#
_cell.length_a   1.000
_cell.length_b   1.000
_cell.length_c   1.000
_cell.angle_alpha   90.00
_cell.angle_beta   90.00
_cell.angle_gamma   90.00
#
_symmetry.space_group_name_H-M   'P 1'
#
loop_
_entity.id
_entity.type
_entity.pdbx_description
1 polymer ?
#
loop_
_entity_poly.entity_id
_entity_poly.type
_entity_poly.pdbx_seq_one_letter_code
_entity_poly.pdbx_strand_id
1 'polypeptide(L)'
;MSDNCDSDKQLTDRIGCILSYAGSTTDISINYSLILANMFLAIRLMTNSRYDRCAAEKILYAILGFTFVVLFQIVLCLIVGCVGVSIIWCAICGWILREEKFLSSEQITTTTTRPAPNNDTSCGAVTSSPPIVATEQSKLNLLSIVLSMDLSAIIYYSIVEEPITTLAHILAIIMGICISYVGERFFYPTVSSESTIPLIGNRN
;
A
#
# COMPACT_ATOMS: atom_id res chain seq x y z
N MET A 1 14.70 7.01 29.39
CA MET A 1 13.99 5.79 28.92
C MET A 1 14.68 5.43 27.62
N SER A 2 15.52 4.39 27.48
CA SER A 2 15.56 3.11 28.17
C SER A 2 16.92 2.42 28.00
N ASP A 3 17.60 2.09 29.10
CA ASP A 3 18.82 1.26 29.11
C ASP A 3 18.55 -0.26 28.92
N ASN A 4 17.39 -0.64 28.36
CA ASN A 4 16.85 -2.01 28.53
C ASN A 4 17.19 -3.02 27.42
N CYS A 5 17.66 -2.58 26.26
CA CYS A 5 18.12 -3.47 25.19
C CYS A 5 19.65 -3.60 25.23
N ASP A 6 20.17 -4.07 26.36
CA ASP A 6 21.60 -4.26 26.62
C ASP A 6 22.30 -5.00 25.46
N SER A 7 23.42 -4.45 24.98
CA SER A 7 24.15 -4.92 23.79
C SER A 7 24.74 -6.31 23.97
N ASP A 8 24.94 -6.74 25.23
CA ASP A 8 25.62 -7.98 25.60
C ASP A 8 24.68 -9.20 25.57
N LYS A 9 23.38 -9.00 25.35
CA LYS A 9 22.39 -10.08 25.27
C LYS A 9 22.44 -10.82 23.93
N GLN A 10 21.90 -12.05 23.92
CA GLN A 10 21.76 -12.82 22.70
C GLN A 10 20.92 -12.06 21.65
N LEU A 11 21.21 -12.29 20.37
CA LEU A 11 20.51 -11.62 19.25
C LEU A 11 18.98 -11.76 19.35
N THR A 12 18.49 -12.91 19.80
CA THR A 12 17.07 -13.19 20.01
C THR A 12 16.43 -12.25 21.03
N ASP A 13 17.14 -11.94 22.12
CA ASP A 13 16.65 -11.04 23.16
C ASP A 13 16.61 -9.60 22.65
N ARG A 14 17.60 -9.21 21.85
CA ARG A 14 17.64 -7.89 21.20
C ARG A 14 16.48 -7.71 20.22
N ILE A 15 16.21 -8.70 19.38
CA ILE A 15 15.05 -8.68 18.46
C ILE A 15 13.75 -8.63 19.27
N GLY A 16 13.62 -9.45 20.32
CA GLY A 16 12.46 -9.41 21.21
C GLY A 16 12.24 -8.04 21.85
N CYS A 17 13.31 -7.38 22.29
CA CYS A 17 13.28 -6.03 22.84
C CYS A 17 12.78 -5.00 21.82
N ILE A 18 13.27 -5.06 20.58
CA ILE A 18 12.84 -4.19 19.47
C ILE A 18 11.34 -4.38 19.19
N LEU A 19 10.88 -5.63 19.06
CA LEU A 19 9.50 -5.95 18.70
C LEU A 19 8.49 -5.68 19.82
N SER A 20 8.94 -5.70 21.08
CA SER A 20 8.12 -5.46 22.27
C SER A 20 8.16 -4.02 22.75
N TYR A 21 8.82 -3.11 22.03
CA TYR A 21 8.95 -1.71 22.46
C TYR A 21 9.55 -1.57 23.87
N ALA A 22 10.54 -2.40 24.20
CA ALA A 22 11.09 -2.51 25.55
C ALA A 22 10.01 -2.71 26.66
N GLY A 23 8.87 -3.32 26.30
CA GLY A 23 7.73 -3.57 27.17
C GLY A 23 6.64 -2.50 27.17
N SER A 24 6.74 -1.44 26.35
CA SER A 24 5.73 -0.38 26.28
C SER A 24 4.43 -0.89 25.65
N THR A 25 3.41 -1.12 26.48
CA THR A 25 2.09 -1.61 26.03
C THR A 25 1.38 -0.61 25.11
N THR A 26 1.51 0.69 25.38
CA THR A 26 0.92 1.76 24.56
C THR A 26 1.49 1.73 23.15
N ASP A 27 2.82 1.72 23.01
CA ASP A 27 3.47 1.72 21.70
C ASP A 27 3.21 0.43 20.92
N ILE A 28 3.22 -0.72 21.60
CA ILE A 28 2.79 -1.99 21.00
C ILE A 28 1.37 -1.82 20.44
N SER A 29 0.41 -1.35 21.24
CA SER A 29 -0.99 -1.27 20.82
C SER A 29 -1.20 -0.36 19.62
N ILE A 30 -0.55 0.81 19.59
CA ILE A 30 -0.64 1.77 18.48
C ILE A 30 -0.04 1.17 17.22
N ASN A 31 1.20 0.68 17.27
CA ASN A 31 1.91 0.27 16.06
C ASN A 31 1.34 -1.02 15.46
N TYR A 32 1.01 -2.02 16.27
CA TYR A 32 0.45 -3.25 15.74
C TYR A 32 -0.98 -3.07 15.23
N SER A 33 -1.79 -2.18 15.82
CA SER A 33 -3.12 -1.85 15.28
C SER A 33 -3.01 -1.12 13.93
N LEU A 34 -2.07 -0.20 13.77
CA LEU A 34 -1.80 0.45 12.48
C LEU A 34 -1.30 -0.52 11.43
N ILE A 35 -0.40 -1.45 11.77
CA ILE A 35 0.04 -2.51 10.85
C ILE A 35 -1.16 -3.33 10.38
N LEU A 36 -2.04 -3.76 11.30
CA LEU A 36 -3.22 -4.54 10.95
C LEU A 36 -4.20 -3.76 10.07
N ALA A 37 -4.47 -2.49 10.40
CA ALA A 37 -5.37 -1.62 9.63
C ALA A 37 -4.84 -1.39 8.20
N ASN A 38 -3.55 -1.06 8.07
CA ASN A 38 -2.89 -0.85 6.79
C ASN A 38 -2.83 -2.14 5.96
N MET A 39 -2.47 -3.27 6.56
CA MET A 39 -2.47 -4.57 5.87
C MET A 39 -3.87 -4.95 5.38
N PHE A 40 -4.90 -4.76 6.20
CA PHE A 40 -6.28 -5.02 5.81
C PHE A 40 -6.70 -4.16 4.62
N LEU A 41 -6.39 -2.85 4.65
CA LEU A 41 -6.69 -1.94 3.56
C LEU A 41 -5.91 -2.30 2.28
N ALA A 42 -4.62 -2.59 2.38
CA ALA A 42 -3.80 -3.00 1.24
C ALA A 42 -4.35 -4.28 0.58
N ILE A 43 -4.71 -5.30 1.36
CA ILE A 43 -5.33 -6.53 0.86
C ILE A 43 -6.68 -6.22 0.18
N ARG A 44 -7.50 -5.34 0.77
CA ARG A 44 -8.79 -4.92 0.17
C ARG A 44 -8.60 -4.19 -1.16
N LEU A 45 -7.56 -3.36 -1.29
CA LEU A 45 -7.24 -2.69 -2.54
C LEU A 45 -6.77 -3.69 -3.61
N MET A 46 -5.91 -4.63 -3.24
CA MET A 46 -5.41 -5.66 -4.15
C MET A 46 -6.50 -6.63 -4.63
N THR A 47 -7.37 -7.08 -3.73
CA THR A 47 -8.45 -8.06 -4.04
C THR A 47 -9.58 -7.48 -4.90
N ASN A 48 -9.72 -6.16 -4.97
CA ASN A 48 -10.77 -5.51 -5.76
C ASN A 48 -10.32 -5.14 -7.19
N SER A 49 -9.05 -5.35 -7.52
CA SER A 49 -8.55 -5.12 -8.87
C SER A 49 -9.18 -6.16 -9.81
N ARG A 50 -10.02 -5.73 -10.76
CA ARG A 50 -10.77 -6.59 -11.71
C ARG A 50 -9.90 -7.39 -12.70
N TYR A 51 -8.59 -7.47 -12.48
CA TYR A 51 -7.64 -8.21 -13.31
C TYR A 51 -7.30 -9.57 -12.68
N ASP A 52 -8.20 -10.54 -12.87
CA ASP A 52 -8.12 -11.88 -12.28
C ASP A 52 -6.85 -12.68 -12.66
N ARG A 53 -6.20 -12.36 -13.79
CA ARG A 53 -5.07 -13.17 -14.28
C ARG A 53 -3.71 -12.85 -13.66
N CYS A 54 -3.58 -11.76 -12.90
CA CYS A 54 -2.29 -11.35 -12.30
C CYS A 54 -2.38 -11.12 -10.78
N ALA A 55 -3.44 -11.56 -10.10
CA ALA A 55 -3.59 -11.37 -8.66
C ALA A 55 -2.48 -12.08 -7.84
N ALA A 56 -2.06 -13.27 -8.26
CA ALA A 56 -1.02 -14.03 -7.58
C ALA A 56 0.36 -13.34 -7.62
N GLU A 57 0.72 -12.74 -8.77
CA GLU A 57 1.97 -11.99 -8.93
C GLU A 57 1.96 -10.71 -8.08
N LYS A 58 0.80 -10.01 -8.00
CA LYS A 58 0.60 -8.86 -7.11
C LYS A 58 0.82 -9.22 -5.66
N ILE A 59 0.19 -10.30 -5.22
CA ILE A 59 0.32 -10.79 -3.85
C ILE A 59 1.77 -11.20 -3.56
N LEU A 60 2.43 -11.92 -4.48
CA LEU A 60 3.82 -12.30 -4.31
C LEU A 60 4.73 -11.07 -4.17
N TYR A 61 4.56 -10.08 -5.03
CA TYR A 61 5.33 -8.83 -4.94
C TYR A 61 5.06 -8.08 -3.63
N ALA A 62 3.80 -8.00 -3.19
CA ALA A 62 3.43 -7.42 -1.91
C ALA A 62 4.08 -8.15 -0.73
N ILE A 63 4.11 -9.49 -0.75
CA ILE A 63 4.79 -10.30 0.27
C ILE A 63 6.29 -10.01 0.26
N LEU A 64 6.94 -10.02 -0.92
CA LEU A 64 8.37 -9.74 -1.03
C LEU A 64 8.72 -8.31 -0.54
N GLY A 65 7.92 -7.32 -0.92
CA GLY A 65 8.07 -5.94 -0.46
C GLY A 65 7.89 -5.81 1.05
N PHE A 66 6.87 -6.45 1.62
CA PHE A 66 6.64 -6.48 3.07
C PHE A 66 7.79 -7.16 3.82
N THR A 67 8.25 -8.32 3.35
CA THR A 67 9.40 -9.03 3.93
C THR A 67 10.66 -8.17 3.89
N PHE A 68 10.92 -7.48 2.77
CA PHE A 68 12.03 -6.54 2.66
C PHE A 68 11.96 -5.43 3.72
N VAL A 69 10.80 -4.79 3.89
CA VAL A 69 10.63 -3.72 4.89
C VAL A 69 10.81 -4.22 6.33
N VAL A 70 10.29 -5.41 6.65
CA VAL A 70 10.47 -6.03 7.97
C VAL A 70 11.96 -6.27 8.25
N LEU A 71 12.68 -6.87 7.29
CA LEU A 71 14.12 -7.13 7.44
C LEU A 71 14.91 -5.83 7.54
N PHE A 72 14.59 -4.84 6.71
CA PHE A 72 15.20 -3.51 6.77
C PHE A 72 15.02 -2.87 8.15
N GLN A 73 13.82 -2.92 8.72
CA GLN A 73 13.55 -2.38 10.05
C GLN A 73 14.36 -3.06 11.14
N ILE A 74 14.42 -4.39 11.13
CA ILE A 74 15.19 -5.16 12.12
C ILE A 74 16.66 -4.79 12.03
N VAL A 75 17.23 -4.77 10.82
CA VAL A 75 18.65 -4.41 10.60
C VAL A 75 18.92 -2.97 11.04
N LEU A 76 18.05 -2.02 10.68
CA LEU A 76 18.19 -0.62 11.06
C LEU A 76 18.20 -0.46 12.58
N CYS A 77 17.29 -1.12 13.30
CA CYS A 77 17.25 -1.05 14.75
C CYS A 77 18.40 -1.75 15.45
N LEU A 78 18.96 -2.81 14.85
CA LEU A 78 20.18 -3.42 15.38
C LEU A 78 21.41 -2.50 15.24
N ILE A 79 21.47 -1.67 14.19
CA ILE A 79 22.58 -0.75 13.91
C ILE A 79 22.45 0.57 14.67
N VAL A 80 21.28 1.21 14.60
CA VAL A 80 21.04 2.54 15.16
C VAL A 80 20.65 2.48 16.63
N GLY A 81 20.26 1.30 17.13
CA GLY A 81 19.73 1.15 18.48
C GLY A 81 18.30 1.66 18.63
N CYS A 82 17.53 1.72 17.53
CA CYS A 82 16.11 2.05 17.61
C CYS A 82 15.29 0.90 18.18
N VAL A 83 14.08 1.23 18.64
CA VAL A 83 13.10 0.27 19.14
C VAL A 83 11.78 0.52 18.43
N GLY A 84 11.12 -0.56 18.00
CA GLY A 84 9.80 -0.52 17.39
C GLY A 84 9.74 -0.99 15.93
N VAL A 85 8.52 -0.90 15.39
CA VAL A 85 8.11 -1.38 14.06
C VAL A 85 7.38 -0.30 13.25
N SER A 86 7.54 0.98 13.62
CA SER A 86 6.75 2.07 13.05
C SER A 86 7.04 2.33 11.56
N ILE A 87 8.25 2.03 11.11
CA ILE A 87 8.64 2.07 9.69
C ILE A 87 7.81 1.11 8.84
N ILE A 88 7.35 -0.02 9.40
CA ILE A 88 6.60 -1.03 8.64
C ILE A 88 5.25 -0.46 8.19
N TRP A 89 4.44 0.08 9.11
CA TRP A 89 3.15 0.65 8.73
C TRP A 89 3.29 1.94 7.92
N CYS A 90 4.34 2.75 8.15
CA CYS A 90 4.65 3.91 7.32
C CYS A 90 4.92 3.52 5.85
N ALA A 91 5.68 2.45 5.62
CA ALA A 91 5.94 1.95 4.28
C ALA A 91 4.67 1.39 3.61
N ILE A 92 3.82 0.70 4.36
CA ILE A 92 2.52 0.24 3.83
C ILE A 92 1.62 1.44 3.49
N CYS A 93 1.57 2.47 4.33
CA CYS A 93 0.85 3.71 4.06
C CYS A 93 1.33 4.36 2.74
N GLY A 94 2.64 4.46 2.54
CA GLY A 94 3.21 4.96 1.28
C GLY A 94 2.82 4.14 0.06
N TRP A 95 2.78 2.80 0.18
CA TRP A 95 2.26 1.94 -0.87
C TRP A 95 0.79 2.26 -1.19
N ILE A 96 -0.07 2.32 -0.17
CA ILE A 96 -1.51 2.57 -0.29
C ILE A 96 -1.78 3.92 -0.99
N LEU A 97 -1.06 4.97 -0.60
CA LEU A 97 -1.19 6.30 -1.20
C LEU A 97 -0.89 6.30 -2.71
N ARG A 98 0.02 5.44 -3.16
CA ARG A 98 0.34 5.34 -4.58
C ARG A 98 -0.73 4.57 -5.36
N GLU A 99 -1.22 3.47 -4.79
CA GLU A 99 -2.28 2.65 -5.42
C GLU A 99 -3.58 3.46 -5.61
N GLU A 100 -3.94 4.32 -4.65
CA GLU A 100 -5.12 5.18 -4.78
C GLU A 100 -5.03 6.13 -5.97
N LYS A 101 -3.89 6.80 -6.15
CA LYS A 101 -3.68 7.71 -7.29
C LYS A 101 -3.77 7.00 -8.63
N PHE A 102 -3.33 5.74 -8.68
CA PHE A 102 -3.43 4.91 -9.87
C PHE A 102 -4.91 4.64 -10.22
N LEU A 103 -5.72 4.21 -9.23
CA LEU A 103 -7.15 3.97 -9.40
C LEU A 103 -7.92 5.24 -9.80
N SER A 104 -7.61 6.38 -9.16
CA SER A 104 -8.22 7.69 -9.45
C SER A 104 -7.93 8.16 -10.88
N SER A 105 -6.77 7.80 -11.45
CA SER A 105 -6.38 8.17 -12.82
C SER A 105 -7.13 7.37 -13.90
N GLU A 106 -7.43 6.10 -13.63
CA GLU A 106 -8.12 5.20 -14.58
C GLU A 106 -9.61 5.61 -14.78
N GLN A 107 -10.25 6.06 -13.71
CA GLN A 107 -11.67 6.46 -13.75
C GLN A 107 -11.94 7.69 -14.62
N ILE A 108 -11.00 8.64 -14.67
CA ILE A 108 -11.12 9.85 -15.49
C ILE A 108 -11.13 9.50 -16.98
N THR A 109 -10.25 8.58 -17.41
CA THR A 109 -10.09 8.22 -18.83
C THR A 109 -11.34 7.55 -19.42
N THR A 110 -12.06 6.76 -18.62
CA THR A 110 -13.23 6.01 -19.08
C THR A 110 -14.44 6.91 -19.36
N THR A 111 -14.51 8.10 -18.73
CA THR A 111 -15.67 9.00 -18.87
C THR A 111 -15.62 9.83 -20.17
N THR A 112 -14.43 10.09 -20.72
CA THR A 112 -14.27 11.02 -21.85
C THR A 112 -14.44 10.36 -23.21
N THR A 113 -14.34 9.03 -23.32
CA THR A 113 -14.33 8.33 -24.62
C THR A 113 -15.49 7.35 -24.73
N ARG A 114 -16.73 7.85 -24.67
CA ARG A 114 -17.90 7.08 -25.13
C ARG A 114 -18.15 7.42 -26.60
N PRO A 115 -17.59 6.67 -27.56
CA PRO A 115 -18.03 6.77 -28.94
C PRO A 115 -19.54 6.48 -29.00
N ALA A 116 -20.23 7.21 -29.86
CA ALA A 116 -21.67 7.08 -30.05
C ALA A 116 -22.06 5.60 -30.26
N PRO A 117 -23.14 5.12 -29.62
CA PRO A 117 -23.58 3.74 -29.78
C PRO A 117 -23.97 3.50 -31.25
N ASN A 118 -23.17 2.68 -31.94
CA ASN A 118 -23.56 2.13 -33.23
C ASN A 118 -24.57 1.01 -32.95
N ASN A 119 -25.74 1.10 -33.57
CA ASN A 119 -26.98 0.36 -33.30
C ASN A 119 -26.98 -1.12 -33.68
N ASP A 120 -25.85 -1.82 -33.63
CA ASP A 120 -25.81 -3.20 -34.09
C ASP A 120 -26.18 -4.18 -32.97
N THR A 121 -27.37 -4.72 -33.19
CA THR A 121 -28.20 -5.60 -32.37
C THR A 121 -27.56 -6.98 -32.23
N SER A 122 -27.41 -7.54 -31.02
CA SER A 122 -27.77 -8.94 -30.68
C SER A 122 -27.27 -9.39 -29.28
N CYS A 123 -28.20 -10.03 -28.55
CA CYS A 123 -28.12 -10.99 -27.43
C CYS A 123 -27.11 -10.74 -26.29
N GLY A 124 -27.50 -10.52 -25.03
CA GLY A 124 -28.73 -10.93 -24.35
C GLY A 124 -28.40 -11.72 -23.09
N ALA A 125 -28.04 -11.02 -22.01
CA ALA A 125 -28.34 -11.36 -20.63
C ALA A 125 -28.13 -10.08 -19.81
N VAL A 126 -29.18 -9.25 -19.74
CA VAL A 126 -29.21 -8.06 -18.89
C VAL A 126 -29.27 -8.56 -17.44
N THR A 127 -28.11 -8.88 -16.88
CA THR A 127 -27.96 -9.03 -15.44
C THR A 127 -28.00 -7.61 -14.90
N SER A 128 -29.06 -7.27 -14.17
CA SER A 128 -29.22 -5.99 -13.49
C SER A 128 -28.01 -5.79 -12.57
N SER A 129 -27.05 -5.01 -13.04
CA SER A 129 -25.85 -4.66 -12.31
C SER A 129 -26.26 -3.97 -11.00
N PRO A 130 -25.78 -4.45 -9.84
CA PRO A 130 -26.05 -3.81 -8.56
C PRO A 130 -25.61 -2.33 -8.58
N PRO A 131 -26.20 -1.47 -7.71
CA PRO A 131 -25.93 -0.04 -7.70
C PRO A 131 -24.45 0.23 -7.38
N ILE A 132 -23.69 0.53 -8.43
CA ILE A 132 -22.23 0.78 -8.45
C ILE A 132 -21.82 1.90 -7.46
N VAL A 133 -22.74 2.82 -7.15
CA VAL A 133 -22.47 4.01 -6.34
C VAL A 133 -22.17 3.70 -4.87
N ALA A 134 -22.79 2.67 -4.29
CA ALA A 134 -22.65 2.41 -2.85
C ALA A 134 -21.27 1.85 -2.45
N THR A 135 -20.61 1.11 -3.34
CA THR A 135 -19.35 0.42 -3.02
C THR A 135 -18.15 1.35 -3.04
N GLU A 136 -18.11 2.34 -3.94
CA GLU A 136 -16.98 3.28 -4.04
C GLU A 136 -16.89 4.23 -2.84
N GLN A 137 -18.03 4.74 -2.36
CA GLN A 137 -18.05 5.62 -1.19
C GLN A 137 -17.50 4.91 0.06
N SER A 138 -17.83 3.63 0.26
CA SER A 138 -17.32 2.87 1.41
C SER A 138 -15.80 2.70 1.38
N LYS A 139 -15.19 2.59 0.18
CA LYS A 139 -13.72 2.50 0.05
C LYS A 139 -13.04 3.80 0.42
N LEU A 140 -13.55 4.93 -0.10
CA LEU A 140 -13.01 6.25 0.19
C LEU A 140 -13.10 6.57 1.69
N ASN A 141 -14.21 6.18 2.33
CA ASN A 141 -14.36 6.33 3.78
C ASN A 141 -13.33 5.49 4.54
N LEU A 142 -13.13 4.22 4.18
CA LEU A 142 -12.14 3.35 4.85
C LEU A 142 -10.71 3.87 4.67
N LEU A 143 -10.34 4.27 3.44
CA LEU A 143 -9.05 4.86 3.14
C LEU A 143 -8.82 6.13 3.96
N SER A 144 -9.78 7.06 3.97
CA SER A 144 -9.69 8.30 4.73
C SER A 144 -9.53 8.03 6.22
N ILE A 145 -10.20 7.02 6.77
CA ILE A 145 -10.06 6.63 8.18
C ILE A 145 -8.64 6.15 8.46
N VAL A 146 -8.13 5.18 7.68
CA VAL A 146 -6.78 4.61 7.91
C VAL A 146 -5.70 5.69 7.77
N LEU A 147 -5.75 6.51 6.72
CA LEU A 147 -4.78 7.60 6.54
C LEU A 147 -4.87 8.66 7.65
N SER A 148 -6.06 8.90 8.20
CA SER A 148 -6.21 9.80 9.35
C SER A 148 -5.60 9.21 10.63
N MET A 149 -5.67 7.88 10.81
CA MET A 149 -5.01 7.19 11.92
C MET A 149 -3.49 7.25 11.79
N ASP A 150 -2.96 6.99 10.59
CA ASP A 150 -1.52 7.08 10.30
C ASP A 150 -1.00 8.50 10.57
N LEU A 151 -1.68 9.53 10.04
CA LEU A 151 -1.31 10.93 10.25
C LEU A 151 -1.33 11.29 11.75
N SER A 152 -2.37 10.85 12.47
CA SER A 152 -2.48 11.10 13.92
C SER A 152 -1.34 10.44 14.68
N ALA A 153 -0.91 9.24 14.29
CA ALA A 153 0.21 8.54 14.90
C ALA A 153 1.56 9.20 14.59
N ILE A 154 1.78 9.70 13.36
CA ILE A 154 2.97 10.49 13.01
C ILE A 154 3.01 11.78 13.84
N ILE A 155 1.89 12.49 13.95
CA ILE A 155 1.82 13.72 14.78
C ILE A 155 2.12 13.39 16.24
N TYR A 156 1.51 12.33 16.78
CA TYR A 156 1.79 11.85 18.14
C TYR A 156 3.30 11.60 18.35
N TYR A 157 3.93 10.83 17.46
CA TYR A 157 5.36 10.54 17.57
C TYR A 157 6.24 11.77 17.35
N SER A 158 5.84 12.73 16.52
CA SER A 158 6.59 13.97 16.33
C SER A 158 6.64 14.86 17.58
N ILE A 159 5.69 14.67 18.50
CA ILE A 159 5.60 15.40 19.77
C ILE A 159 6.34 14.66 20.89
N VAL A 160 6.20 13.32 20.93
CA VAL A 160 6.69 12.49 22.04
C VAL A 160 8.12 12.01 21.83
N GLU A 161 8.53 11.76 20.59
CA GLU A 161 9.83 11.18 20.24
C GLU A 161 10.78 12.19 19.61
N GLU A 162 12.04 11.78 19.46
CA GLU A 162 13.06 12.60 18.82
C GLU A 162 12.71 12.91 17.34
N PRO A 163 13.09 14.10 16.81
CA PRO A 163 12.80 14.49 15.43
C PRO A 163 13.30 13.49 14.37
N ILE A 164 14.36 12.73 14.68
CA ILE A 164 14.89 11.69 13.80
C ILE A 164 13.85 10.60 13.50
N THR A 165 12.97 10.29 14.45
CA THR A 165 11.88 9.32 14.28
C THR A 165 10.86 9.80 13.25
N THR A 166 10.52 11.09 13.28
CA THR A 166 9.61 11.69 12.29
C THR A 166 10.21 11.66 10.89
N LEU A 167 11.51 11.96 10.76
CA LEU A 167 12.22 11.85 9.48
C LEU A 167 12.21 10.40 8.98
N ALA A 168 12.42 9.43 9.86
CA ALA A 168 12.35 8.01 9.53
C ALA A 168 10.94 7.61 9.01
N HIS A 169 9.86 8.13 9.59
CA HIS A 169 8.49 7.91 9.10
C HIS A 169 8.30 8.45 7.68
N ILE A 170 8.73 9.68 7.40
CA ILE A 170 8.63 10.29 6.08
C ILE A 170 9.41 9.48 5.04
N LEU A 171 10.64 9.08 5.36
CA LEU A 171 11.47 8.26 4.48
C LEU A 171 10.86 6.87 4.24
N ALA A 172 10.24 6.27 5.26
CA ALA A 172 9.54 5.00 5.13
C ALA A 172 8.32 5.11 4.19
N ILE A 173 7.55 6.20 4.26
CA ILE A 173 6.45 6.48 3.32
C ILE A 173 6.99 6.58 1.88
N ILE A 174 8.08 7.33 1.67
CA ILE A 174 8.71 7.45 0.34
C ILE A 174 9.19 6.07 -0.15
N MET A 175 9.80 5.27 0.72
CA MET A 175 10.23 3.91 0.40
C MET A 175 9.04 3.04 -0.05
N GLY A 176 7.90 3.11 0.64
CA GLY A 176 6.66 2.44 0.26
C GLY A 176 6.16 2.82 -1.14
N ILE A 177 6.17 4.12 -1.45
CA ILE A 177 5.83 4.65 -2.78
C ILE A 177 6.78 4.07 -3.84
N CYS A 178 8.09 4.06 -3.57
CA CYS A 178 9.08 3.51 -4.50
C CYS A 178 8.92 2.01 -4.73
N ILE A 179 8.64 1.23 -3.69
CA ILE A 179 8.37 -0.21 -3.83
C ILE A 179 7.14 -0.42 -4.72
N SER A 180 6.02 0.22 -4.41
CA SER A 180 4.82 0.12 -5.26
C SER A 180 5.11 0.52 -6.73
N TYR A 181 5.91 1.57 -6.96
CA TYR A 181 6.33 2.00 -8.31
C TYR A 181 7.16 0.96 -9.07
N VAL A 182 8.16 0.39 -8.41
CA VAL A 182 9.01 -0.67 -9.00
C VAL A 182 8.16 -1.91 -9.29
N GLY A 183 7.26 -2.27 -8.38
CA GLY A 183 6.32 -3.37 -8.55
C GLY A 183 5.53 -3.26 -9.85
N GLU A 184 4.94 -2.08 -10.08
CA GLU A 184 4.21 -1.84 -11.32
C GLU A 184 5.07 -1.93 -12.56
N ARG A 185 6.25 -1.30 -12.54
CA ARG A 185 7.06 -1.20 -13.75
C ARG A 185 7.63 -2.54 -14.21
N PHE A 186 7.98 -3.42 -13.28
CA PHE A 186 8.64 -4.69 -13.58
C PHE A 186 7.67 -5.87 -13.70
N PHE A 187 6.57 -5.87 -12.93
CA PHE A 187 5.67 -7.02 -12.88
C PHE A 187 4.36 -6.80 -13.66
N TYR A 188 3.99 -5.56 -13.97
CA TYR A 188 2.85 -5.24 -14.83
C TYR A 188 3.29 -4.36 -15.99
N PRO A 189 4.05 -4.89 -16.98
CA PRO A 189 4.27 -4.14 -18.20
C PRO A 189 2.89 -3.78 -18.76
N THR A 190 2.57 -2.49 -18.74
CA THR A 190 1.37 -1.97 -19.40
C THR A 190 1.44 -2.49 -20.81
N VAL A 191 0.46 -3.35 -21.19
CA VAL A 191 0.28 -3.74 -22.58
C VAL A 191 -0.04 -2.44 -23.29
N SER A 192 0.98 -1.81 -23.85
CA SER A 192 0.86 -0.59 -24.62
C SER A 192 -0.19 -0.89 -25.67
N SER A 193 -1.33 -0.21 -25.58
CA SER A 193 -2.45 -0.25 -26.51
C SER A 193 -2.07 0.40 -27.87
N GLU A 194 -0.85 0.13 -28.33
CA GLU A 194 -0.18 0.73 -29.47
C GLU A 194 0.00 -0.31 -30.58
N SER A 195 -1.02 -1.12 -30.80
CA SER A 195 -1.19 -1.87 -32.05
C SER A 195 -2.60 -1.70 -32.60
N THR A 196 -3.09 -0.47 -32.60
CA THR A 196 -4.03 -0.07 -33.66
C THR A 196 -3.20 -0.04 -34.95
N ILE A 197 -2.97 -1.22 -35.54
CA ILE A 197 -2.54 -1.32 -36.93
C ILE A 197 -3.62 -0.57 -37.70
N PRO A 198 -3.32 0.58 -38.33
CA PRO A 198 -4.30 1.20 -39.19
C PRO A 198 -4.62 0.16 -40.26
N LEU A 199 -5.85 -0.34 -40.25
CA LEU A 199 -6.38 -1.08 -41.39
C LEU A 199 -6.32 -0.10 -42.55
N ILE A 200 -5.27 -0.20 -43.36
CA ILE A 200 -5.16 0.43 -44.66
C ILE A 200 -6.28 -0.22 -45.48
N GLY A 201 -7.45 0.41 -45.41
CA GLY A 201 -8.60 0.08 -46.21
C GLY A 201 -8.22 0.31 -47.66
N ASN A 202 -7.96 -0.79 -48.34
CA ASN A 202 -7.77 -0.86 -49.77
C ASN A 202 -9.10 -0.44 -50.44
N ARG A 203 -9.19 0.82 -50.89
CA ARG A 203 -10.26 1.27 -51.78
C ARG A 203 -9.90 0.80 -53.19
N ASN A 204 -10.59 -0.24 -53.65
CA ASN A 204 -10.75 -0.52 -55.08
C ASN A 204 -12.07 0.06 -55.56
#